data_AF-A0A1Y6LJP0-F1
#
_entry.id   AF-A0A1Y6LJP0-F1
#
_cell.length_a   1.000
_cell.length_b   1.000
_cell.length_c   1.000
_cell.angle_alpha   90.00
_cell.angle_beta   90.00
_cell.angle_gamma   90.00
#
_symmetry.space_group_name_H-M   'P 1'
#
loop_
_entity.id
_entity.type
_entity.pdbx_description
1 polymer ?
#
loop_
_entity_poly.entity_id
_entity_poly.type
_entity_poly.pdbx_seq_one_letter_code
_entity_poly.pdbx_strand_id
1 'polypeptide(L)'
;MQAAAKTFMSVKHIAVAGASSIPSKFGHQIFAWYLDHGIPAIPMNPTLSSVTVQKKEYDTIASPSKLASPKDTSLSVITPPAVTAKILKEAKEVGVKAVWLQPGSFDDEILNYALEAFPGAAVGGYAEGSTAHEGWCVLVDGDDALAAAGRNDETKRQVDQGRASATGFADTVSTVPPSSKGRKVNAPPKKRLGSKQQIVKTNRHEPTRRSDRISNAGLKSEGSAQLPAKPP
;
A
#
# COMPACT_ATOMS: atom_id res chain seq x y z
N MET A 1 8.05 11.25 18.23
CA MET A 1 7.36 10.33 17.30
C MET A 1 7.98 8.93 17.22
N GLN A 2 9.28 8.76 17.52
CA GLN A 2 9.96 7.45 17.54
C GLN A 2 9.18 6.30 18.23
N ALA A 3 8.62 6.52 19.43
CA ALA A 3 7.84 5.49 20.13
C ALA A 3 6.54 5.08 19.38
N ALA A 4 5.89 6.02 18.72
CA ALA A 4 4.71 5.75 17.89
C ALA A 4 5.12 4.98 16.62
N ALA A 5 6.25 5.34 15.99
CA ALA A 5 6.79 4.63 14.83
C ALA A 5 7.18 3.18 15.17
N LYS A 6 7.82 2.96 16.32
CA LYS A 6 8.06 1.62 16.87
C LYS A 6 6.74 0.85 17.06
N THR A 7 5.74 1.49 17.69
CA THR A 7 4.42 0.87 17.93
C THR A 7 3.76 0.48 16.61
N PHE A 8 3.80 1.37 15.61
CA PHE A 8 3.30 1.13 14.28
C PHE A 8 3.93 -0.09 13.62
N MET A 9 5.25 -0.26 13.73
CA MET A 9 5.97 -1.40 13.17
C MET A 9 5.82 -2.70 13.99
N SER A 10 5.35 -2.64 15.24
CA SER A 10 5.26 -3.81 16.12
C SER A 10 4.01 -4.68 15.92
N VAL A 11 3.05 -4.26 15.09
CA VAL A 11 1.81 -5.02 14.79
C VAL A 11 2.08 -6.25 13.94
N LYS A 12 1.09 -7.04 13.53
CA LYS A 12 1.28 -8.19 12.61
C LYS A 12 1.18 -7.80 11.14
N HIS A 13 0.19 -6.96 10.80
CA HIS A 13 -0.12 -6.56 9.43
C HIS A 13 -0.03 -5.05 9.26
N ILE A 14 0.31 -4.61 8.04
CA ILE A 14 0.24 -3.19 7.67
C ILE A 14 -0.67 -3.04 6.47
N ALA A 15 -1.76 -2.28 6.63
CA ALA A 15 -2.61 -1.89 5.52
C ALA A 15 -2.07 -0.61 4.87
N VAL A 16 -2.07 -0.54 3.54
CA VAL A 16 -1.49 0.58 2.77
C VAL A 16 -2.59 1.30 2.00
N ALA A 17 -3.13 2.37 2.58
CA ALA A 17 -4.12 3.24 1.95
C ALA A 17 -3.48 4.12 0.89
N GLY A 18 -3.91 3.96 -0.36
CA GLY A 18 -3.31 4.63 -1.52
C GLY A 18 -2.39 3.72 -2.33
N ALA A 19 -2.45 2.40 -2.13
CA ALA A 19 -1.67 1.44 -2.91
C ALA A 19 -1.93 1.57 -4.43
N SER A 20 -0.90 1.36 -5.24
CA SER A 20 -0.97 1.54 -6.70
C SER A 20 -0.04 0.58 -7.44
N SER A 21 -0.42 0.19 -8.66
CA SER A 21 0.44 -0.55 -9.60
C SER A 21 1.47 0.35 -10.31
N ILE A 22 1.39 1.68 -10.16
CA ILE A 22 2.23 2.62 -10.90
C ILE A 22 3.55 2.87 -10.13
N PRO A 23 4.72 2.47 -10.65
CA PRO A 23 5.98 2.53 -9.89
C PRO A 23 6.41 3.93 -9.46
N SER A 24 6.05 4.97 -10.22
CA SER A 24 6.37 6.35 -9.88
C SER A 24 5.55 6.92 -8.71
N LYS A 25 4.46 6.25 -8.30
CA LYS A 25 3.63 6.71 -7.18
C LYS A 25 4.18 6.22 -5.85
N PHE A 26 4.17 7.06 -4.81
CA PHE A 26 4.59 6.68 -3.47
C PHE A 26 3.83 5.50 -2.89
N GLY A 27 2.53 5.37 -3.18
CA GLY A 27 1.75 4.20 -2.77
C GLY A 27 2.25 2.87 -3.33
N HIS A 28 2.93 2.87 -4.49
CA HIS A 28 3.62 1.69 -5.01
C HIS A 28 4.94 1.46 -4.28
N GLN A 29 5.75 2.51 -4.15
CA GLN A 29 7.08 2.44 -3.53
C GLN A 29 7.01 2.00 -2.07
N ILE A 30 6.09 2.56 -1.29
CA ILE A 30 5.90 2.22 0.12
C ILE A 30 5.33 0.81 0.28
N PHE A 31 4.38 0.41 -0.58
CA PHE A 31 3.90 -0.97 -0.56
C PHE A 31 5.02 -1.97 -0.89
N ALA A 32 5.83 -1.69 -1.92
CA ALA A 32 7.02 -2.48 -2.23
C ALA A 32 8.01 -2.53 -1.07
N TRP A 33 8.27 -1.39 -0.40
CA TRP A 33 9.14 -1.33 0.77
C TRP A 33 8.69 -2.30 1.87
N TYR A 34 7.40 -2.34 2.22
CA TYR A 34 6.91 -3.29 3.22
C TYR A 34 7.11 -4.75 2.77
N LEU A 35 6.90 -5.05 1.49
CA LEU A 35 7.10 -6.40 0.93
C LEU A 35 8.58 -6.81 0.98
N ASP A 36 9.50 -5.90 0.65
CA ASP A 36 10.95 -6.14 0.66
C ASP A 36 11.47 -6.41 2.07
N HIS A 37 10.82 -5.84 3.09
CA HIS A 37 11.09 -6.09 4.50
C HIS A 37 10.38 -7.32 5.07
N GLY A 38 9.71 -8.11 4.23
CA GLY A 38 8.97 -9.31 4.64
C GLY A 38 7.77 -9.00 5.55
N ILE A 39 7.26 -7.77 5.51
CA ILE A 39 6.13 -7.34 6.34
C ILE A 39 4.82 -7.73 5.62
N PRO A 40 3.89 -8.44 6.29
CA PRO A 40 2.59 -8.74 5.72
C PRO A 40 1.78 -7.48 5.43
N ALA A 41 1.83 -7.02 4.18
CA ALA A 41 1.19 -5.79 3.73
C ALA A 41 -0.11 -6.07 2.95
N ILE A 42 -1.16 -5.28 3.23
CA ILE A 42 -2.48 -5.38 2.59
C ILE A 42 -2.72 -4.09 1.79
N PRO A 43 -2.79 -4.14 0.45
CA PRO A 43 -3.02 -2.94 -0.33
C PRO A 43 -4.48 -2.48 -0.17
N MET A 44 -4.69 -1.17 -0.04
CA MET A 44 -6.02 -0.58 0.07
C MET A 44 -6.23 0.48 -1.01
N ASN A 45 -7.23 0.25 -1.84
CA ASN A 45 -7.64 1.12 -2.93
C ASN A 45 -9.11 0.83 -3.30
N PRO A 46 -10.04 1.78 -3.17
CA PRO A 46 -11.46 1.53 -3.49
C PRO A 46 -11.76 1.48 -5.00
N THR A 47 -10.83 1.92 -5.85
CA THR A 47 -11.04 2.04 -7.31
C THR A 47 -10.48 0.88 -8.11
N LEU A 48 -9.49 0.17 -7.57
CA LEU A 48 -8.83 -0.97 -8.19
C LEU A 48 -9.13 -2.20 -7.35
N SER A 49 -9.50 -3.32 -7.97
CA SER A 49 -9.69 -4.60 -7.26
C SER A 49 -8.38 -5.30 -6.90
N SER A 50 -7.30 -4.97 -7.60
CA SER A 50 -5.97 -5.50 -7.38
C SER A 50 -4.90 -4.46 -7.73
N VAL A 51 -3.71 -4.63 -7.17
CA VAL A 51 -2.50 -3.89 -7.56
C VAL A 51 -1.38 -4.86 -7.93
N THR A 52 -0.54 -4.47 -8.88
CA THR A 52 0.62 -5.26 -9.30
C THR A 52 1.90 -4.59 -8.83
N VAL A 53 2.65 -5.27 -7.98
CA VAL A 53 3.93 -4.81 -7.44
C VAL A 53 4.92 -5.99 -7.49
N GLN A 54 6.16 -5.73 -7.91
CA GLN A 54 7.19 -6.79 -8.08
C GLN A 54 6.74 -7.99 -8.93
N LYS A 55 5.97 -7.74 -10.00
CA LYS A 55 5.40 -8.76 -10.91
C LYS A 55 4.42 -9.74 -10.23
N LYS A 56 3.92 -9.42 -9.03
CA LYS A 56 2.88 -10.16 -8.32
C LYS A 56 1.64 -9.30 -8.17
N GLU A 57 0.48 -9.94 -8.26
CA GLU A 57 -0.82 -9.30 -8.07
C GLU A 57 -1.29 -9.49 -6.63
N TYR A 58 -1.86 -8.44 -6.06
CA TYR A 58 -2.37 -8.40 -4.70
C TYR A 58 -3.78 -7.83 -4.71
N ASP A 59 -4.74 -8.57 -4.17
CA ASP A 59 -6.11 -8.10 -4.02
C ASP A 59 -6.17 -6.93 -3.06
N THR A 60 -6.90 -5.89 -3.44
CA THR A 60 -7.08 -4.71 -2.61
C THR A 60 -8.31 -4.85 -1.73
N ILE A 61 -8.28 -4.12 -0.63
CA ILE A 61 -9.50 -3.80 0.13
C ILE A 61 -9.91 -2.36 -0.13
N ALA A 62 -11.21 -2.09 -0.05
CA ALA A 62 -11.73 -0.75 -0.32
C ALA A 62 -11.54 0.24 0.83
N SER A 63 -11.55 -0.25 2.08
CA SER A 63 -11.52 0.60 3.28
C SER A 63 -11.14 -0.18 4.55
N PRO A 64 -10.84 0.49 5.68
CA PRO A 64 -10.49 -0.16 6.94
C PRO A 64 -11.53 -1.18 7.47
N SER A 65 -12.83 -0.99 7.23
CA SER A 65 -13.87 -1.96 7.67
C SER A 65 -13.81 -3.32 6.99
N LYS A 66 -13.00 -3.47 5.93
CA LYS A 66 -12.76 -4.77 5.28
C LYS A 66 -11.54 -5.50 5.83
N LEU A 67 -10.84 -4.94 6.81
CA LEU A 67 -9.75 -5.63 7.49
C LEU A 67 -10.27 -6.82 8.30
N ALA A 68 -9.67 -7.99 8.11
CA ALA A 68 -10.02 -9.19 8.87
C ALA A 68 -9.59 -9.11 10.35
N SER A 69 -8.54 -8.34 10.66
CA SER A 69 -7.99 -8.23 12.02
C SER A 69 -7.48 -6.80 12.29
N PRO A 70 -8.37 -5.80 12.38
CA PRO A 70 -7.98 -4.39 12.51
C PRO A 70 -7.13 -4.11 13.76
N LYS A 71 -7.39 -4.79 14.89
CA LYS A 71 -6.63 -4.64 16.14
C LYS A 71 -5.17 -5.11 16.06
N ASP A 72 -4.87 -5.99 15.10
CA ASP A 72 -3.53 -6.51 14.81
C ASP A 72 -2.92 -5.82 13.57
N THR A 73 -3.55 -4.75 13.08
CA THR A 73 -3.16 -4.05 11.85
C THR A 73 -2.87 -2.56 12.12
N SER A 74 -1.75 -2.08 11.59
CA SER A 74 -1.45 -0.66 11.46
C SER A 74 -1.83 -0.16 10.08
N LEU A 75 -2.06 1.15 9.93
CA LEU A 75 -2.50 1.76 8.67
C LEU A 75 -1.51 2.82 8.17
N SER A 76 -0.81 2.51 7.08
CA SER A 76 0.03 3.43 6.34
C SER A 76 -0.83 4.25 5.37
N VAL A 77 -0.85 5.57 5.51
CA VAL A 77 -1.74 6.45 4.76
C VAL A 77 -0.96 7.34 3.78
N ILE A 78 -1.25 7.19 2.49
CA ILE A 78 -0.61 7.91 1.36
C ILE A 78 -1.69 8.60 0.49
N THR A 79 -2.92 8.70 0.99
CA THR A 79 -4.05 9.30 0.25
C THR A 79 -4.07 10.82 0.39
N PRO A 80 -4.71 11.55 -0.54
CA PRO A 80 -4.93 12.99 -0.38
C PRO A 80 -5.72 13.34 0.90
N PRO A 81 -5.55 14.54 1.49
CA PRO A 81 -6.14 14.95 2.77
C PRO A 81 -7.64 14.65 2.93
N ALA A 82 -8.46 14.98 1.93
CA ALA A 82 -9.91 14.75 1.97
C ALA A 82 -10.30 13.26 2.08
N VAL A 83 -9.46 12.36 1.56
CA VAL A 83 -9.65 10.91 1.68
C VAL A 83 -9.08 10.42 3.00
N THR A 84 -7.91 10.91 3.40
CA THR A 84 -7.27 10.59 4.69
C THR A 84 -8.22 10.85 5.86
N ALA A 85 -8.89 12.01 5.90
CA ALA A 85 -9.83 12.34 6.97
C ALA A 85 -10.95 11.31 7.15
N LYS A 86 -11.45 10.72 6.05
CA LYS A 86 -12.48 9.66 6.09
C LYS A 86 -11.90 8.34 6.56
N ILE A 87 -10.74 7.98 6.03
CA ILE A 87 -10.04 6.73 6.36
C ILE A 87 -9.66 6.69 7.84
N LEU A 88 -9.19 7.80 8.43
CA LEU A 88 -8.81 7.83 9.85
C LEU A 88 -10.01 7.64 10.78
N LYS A 89 -11.18 8.20 10.44
CA LYS A 89 -12.42 8.00 11.20
C LYS A 89 -12.82 6.54 11.20
N GLU A 90 -12.88 5.92 10.02
CA GLU A 90 -13.23 4.50 9.89
C GLU A 90 -12.19 3.59 10.56
N ALA A 91 -10.89 3.90 10.43
CA ALA A 91 -9.81 3.18 11.09
C ALA A 91 -9.96 3.21 12.62
N LYS A 92 -10.33 4.36 13.19
CA LYS A 92 -10.62 4.50 14.62
C LYS A 92 -11.82 3.64 15.02
N GLU A 93 -12.92 3.71 14.26
CA GLU A 93 -14.16 2.97 14.52
C GLU A 93 -13.94 1.45 14.55
N VAL A 94 -13.13 0.91 13.63
CA VAL A 94 -12.87 -0.54 13.54
C VAL A 94 -11.73 -0.99 14.45
N GLY A 95 -11.04 -0.06 15.12
CA GLY A 95 -10.00 -0.35 16.10
C GLY A 95 -8.63 -0.69 15.48
N VAL A 96 -8.25 -0.01 14.40
CA VAL A 96 -6.87 -0.02 13.88
C VAL A 96 -5.88 0.39 14.98
N LYS A 97 -4.76 -0.31 15.07
CA LYS A 97 -3.83 -0.18 16.20
C LYS A 97 -3.03 1.13 16.19
N ALA A 98 -2.53 1.50 15.03
CA ALA A 98 -1.65 2.65 14.82
C ALA A 98 -1.77 3.17 13.39
N VAL A 99 -1.43 4.44 13.18
CA VAL A 99 -1.49 5.09 11.86
C VAL A 99 -0.18 5.80 11.55
N TRP A 100 0.23 5.81 10.28
CA TRP A 100 1.37 6.59 9.80
C TRP A 100 0.95 7.38 8.57
N LEU A 101 0.90 8.71 8.73
CA LEU A 101 0.50 9.64 7.68
C LEU A 101 1.77 10.12 6.97
N GLN A 102 1.89 9.80 5.69
CA GLN A 102 3.03 10.25 4.89
C GLN A 102 2.95 11.75 4.60
N PRO A 103 4.10 12.41 4.30
CA PRO A 103 4.10 13.78 3.83
C PRO A 103 3.13 14.00 2.67
N GLY A 104 2.34 15.08 2.75
CA GLY A 104 1.30 15.42 1.78
C GLY A 104 -0.04 14.68 1.95
N SER A 105 -0.16 13.74 2.91
CA SER A 105 -1.44 13.04 3.16
C SER A 105 -2.36 13.76 4.15
N PHE A 106 -1.91 14.86 4.75
CA PHE A 106 -2.57 15.55 5.86
C PHE A 106 -2.35 17.07 5.80
N ASP A 107 -3.23 17.77 6.49
CA ASP A 107 -3.05 19.13 6.98
C ASP A 107 -3.01 19.11 8.53
N ASP A 108 -2.94 20.29 9.15
CA ASP A 108 -2.86 20.41 10.61
C ASP A 108 -4.08 19.81 11.33
N GLU A 109 -5.29 20.00 10.78
CA GLU A 109 -6.52 19.46 11.37
C GLU A 109 -6.52 17.93 11.36
N ILE A 110 -6.10 17.33 10.24
CA ILE A 110 -6.01 15.87 10.09
C ILE A 110 -4.93 15.29 11.01
N LEU A 111 -3.77 15.94 11.10
CA LEU A 111 -2.70 15.49 11.99
C LEU A 111 -3.13 15.55 13.45
N ASN A 112 -3.75 16.65 13.88
CA ASN A 112 -4.28 16.80 15.24
C ASN A 112 -5.32 15.72 15.53
N TYR A 113 -6.26 15.49 14.62
CA TYR A 113 -7.22 14.40 14.74
C TYR A 113 -6.54 13.03 14.91
N ALA A 114 -5.50 12.73 14.11
CA ALA A 114 -4.79 11.47 14.21
C ALA A 114 -4.11 11.29 15.59
N LEU A 115 -3.48 12.35 16.10
CA LEU A 115 -2.82 12.32 17.42
C LEU A 115 -3.83 12.11 18.56
N GLU A 116 -5.00 12.72 18.49
CA GLU A 116 -6.08 12.53 19.47
C GLU A 116 -6.75 11.15 19.36
N ALA A 117 -6.98 10.69 18.12
CA ALA A 117 -7.66 9.43 17.85
C ALA A 117 -6.80 8.20 18.16
N PHE A 118 -5.47 8.31 18.01
CA PHE A 118 -4.50 7.24 18.20
C PHE A 118 -3.39 7.69 19.17
N PRO A 119 -3.71 7.88 20.46
CA PRO A 119 -2.78 8.45 21.43
C PRO A 119 -1.51 7.58 21.56
N GLY A 120 -0.36 8.16 21.26
CA GLY A 120 0.94 7.46 21.27
C GLY A 120 1.15 6.48 20.10
N ALA A 121 0.22 6.39 19.16
CA ALA A 121 0.22 5.44 18.05
C ALA A 121 -0.08 6.08 16.67
N ALA A 122 -0.07 7.41 16.58
CA ALA A 122 -0.06 8.14 15.32
C ALA A 122 1.35 8.67 15.01
N VAL A 123 1.78 8.51 13.76
CA VAL A 123 3.05 9.02 13.23
C VAL A 123 2.75 9.96 12.07
N GLY A 124 3.43 11.10 12.03
CA GLY A 124 3.27 12.11 10.99
C GLY A 124 3.84 13.46 11.44
N GLY A 125 3.71 14.47 10.58
CA GLY A 125 4.19 15.83 10.86
C GLY A 125 5.70 15.97 10.89
N TYR A 126 6.16 17.08 11.46
CA TYR A 126 7.56 17.52 11.51
C TYR A 126 8.19 17.36 12.91
N ALA A 127 7.61 16.49 13.74
CA ALA A 127 8.12 16.28 15.08
C ALA A 127 9.55 15.72 15.05
N GLU A 128 10.37 16.12 16.02
CA GLU A 128 11.75 15.69 16.19
C GLU A 128 11.94 14.16 16.08
N GLY A 129 13.06 13.78 15.49
CA GLY A 129 13.52 12.40 15.36
C GLY A 129 13.35 11.76 13.98
N SER A 130 12.81 12.48 12.99
CA SER A 130 12.89 12.08 11.57
C SER A 130 14.07 12.79 10.90
N THR A 131 14.70 12.15 9.91
CA THR A 131 15.73 12.79 9.07
C THR A 131 15.17 13.31 7.74
N ALA A 132 13.88 13.11 7.47
CA ALA A 132 13.22 13.57 6.27
C ALA A 132 12.91 15.08 6.33
N HIS A 133 13.15 15.78 5.22
CA HIS A 133 12.90 17.21 5.11
C HIS A 133 11.41 17.59 5.18
N GLU A 134 10.51 16.68 4.81
CA GLU A 134 9.06 16.90 4.74
C GLU A 134 8.27 16.22 5.87
N GLY A 135 8.98 15.78 6.92
CA GLY A 135 8.39 15.05 8.05
C GLY A 135 8.42 13.52 7.88
N TRP A 136 7.87 12.82 8.87
CA TRP A 136 8.03 11.37 9.03
C TRP A 136 7.64 10.54 7.80
N CYS A 137 8.60 9.84 7.21
CA CYS A 137 8.42 9.08 5.97
C CYS A 137 8.85 7.61 6.14
N VAL A 138 8.06 6.67 5.64
CA VAL A 138 8.41 5.23 5.73
C VAL A 138 9.67 4.90 4.93
N LEU A 139 9.89 5.56 3.80
CA LEU A 139 11.08 5.33 2.96
C LEU A 139 12.37 5.92 3.56
N VAL A 140 12.27 6.72 4.62
CA VAL A 140 13.40 7.37 5.28
C VAL A 140 13.58 6.84 6.70
N ASP A 141 12.51 6.82 7.49
CA ASP A 141 12.51 6.48 8.91
C ASP A 141 12.02 5.04 9.19
N GLY A 142 11.60 4.31 8.15
CA GLY A 142 11.02 2.98 8.29
C GLY A 142 12.00 1.94 8.82
N ASP A 143 13.26 1.97 8.38
CA ASP A 143 14.30 1.03 8.82
C ASP A 143 14.61 1.18 10.30
N ASP A 144 14.75 2.43 10.78
CA ASP A 144 14.97 2.74 12.19
C ASP A 144 13.77 2.33 13.05
N ALA A 145 12.54 2.61 12.58
CA ALA A 145 11.32 2.19 13.25
C ALA A 145 11.20 0.66 13.33
N LEU A 146 11.59 -0.04 12.26
CA LEU A 146 11.58 -1.50 12.18
C LEU A 146 12.62 -2.13 13.12
N ALA A 147 13.83 -1.57 13.15
CA ALA A 147 14.88 -1.97 14.08
C ALA A 147 14.43 -1.77 15.54
N ALA A 148 13.84 -0.61 15.85
CA ALA A 148 13.32 -0.31 17.18
C ALA A 148 12.18 -1.26 17.62
N ALA A 149 11.43 -1.82 16.67
CA ALA A 149 10.38 -2.81 16.90
C ALA A 149 10.89 -4.25 17.05
N GLY A 150 12.16 -4.54 16.72
CA GLY A 150 12.76 -5.87 16.87
C GLY A 150 12.27 -6.93 15.87
N ARG A 151 11.55 -6.54 14.81
CA ARG A 151 11.00 -7.48 13.80
C ARG A 151 12.06 -8.24 13.01
N ASN A 152 13.26 -7.65 12.85
CA ASN A 152 14.35 -8.27 12.08
C ASN A 152 14.86 -9.58 12.72
N ASP A 153 14.61 -9.80 14.01
CA ASP A 153 15.04 -10.99 14.72
C ASP A 153 14.08 -12.17 14.55
N GLU A 154 12.79 -11.91 14.39
CA GLU A 154 11.77 -12.97 14.33
C GLU A 154 11.70 -13.63 12.95
N THR A 155 11.83 -12.83 11.88
CA THR A 155 11.96 -13.33 10.50
C THR A 155 13.24 -14.14 10.31
N LYS A 156 14.38 -13.67 10.86
CA LYS A 156 15.64 -14.43 10.83
C LYS A 156 15.52 -15.75 11.61
N ARG A 157 14.93 -15.75 12.81
CA ARG A 157 14.72 -16.97 13.60
C ARG A 157 13.86 -18.00 12.87
N GLN A 158 12.81 -17.59 12.17
CA GLN A 158 11.96 -18.51 11.40
C GLN A 158 12.69 -19.09 10.17
N VAL A 159 13.49 -18.27 9.47
CA VAL A 159 14.32 -18.74 8.35
C VAL A 159 15.43 -19.68 8.81
N ASP A 160 16.08 -19.38 9.94
CA ASP A 160 17.14 -20.23 10.53
C ASP A 160 16.58 -21.56 11.05
N GLN A 161 15.39 -21.55 11.69
CA GLN A 161 14.70 -22.77 12.13
C GLN A 161 14.18 -23.61 10.94
N GLY A 162 13.71 -22.98 9.86
CA GLY A 162 13.32 -23.67 8.62
C GLY A 162 14.52 -24.29 7.90
N ARG A 163 15.71 -23.68 8.00
CA ARG A 163 16.95 -24.22 7.42
C ARG A 163 17.53 -25.36 8.24
N ALA A 164 17.43 -25.32 9.58
CA ALA A 164 17.89 -26.38 10.47
C ALA A 164 17.02 -27.66 10.40
N SER A 165 15.74 -27.54 10.05
CA SER A 165 14.82 -28.68 9.88
C SER A 165 14.91 -29.36 8.52
N ALA A 166 15.46 -28.70 7.49
CA ALA A 166 15.66 -29.26 6.15
C ALA A 166 16.90 -30.16 6.02
N THR A 167 17.82 -30.17 7.00
CA THR A 167 19.07 -30.97 6.96
C THR A 167 18.96 -32.35 7.60
N GLY A 168 17.74 -32.80 7.96
CA GLY A 168 17.52 -34.05 8.72
C GLY A 168 16.98 -35.26 7.94
N PHE A 169 16.87 -35.21 6.61
CA PHE A 169 16.24 -36.29 5.84
C PHE A 169 17.10 -36.75 4.65
N ALA A 170 18.24 -37.37 4.94
CA ALA A 170 18.96 -38.20 3.98
C ALA A 170 19.60 -39.37 4.74
N ASP A 171 18.93 -40.52 4.68
CA ASP A 171 19.55 -41.85 4.50
C ASP A 171 18.58 -42.91 5.01
N THR A 172 17.76 -43.45 4.11
CA THR A 172 17.50 -44.90 3.98
C THR A 172 16.68 -45.09 2.70
N VAL A 173 17.24 -45.84 1.74
CA VAL A 173 16.62 -46.96 1.00
C VAL A 173 17.51 -47.24 -0.22
N SER A 174 18.35 -48.26 -0.08
CA SER A 174 18.96 -48.98 -1.19
C SER A 174 18.44 -50.42 -1.12
N THR A 175 17.60 -50.80 -2.09
CA THR A 175 17.65 -52.08 -2.83
C THR A 175 16.37 -52.26 -3.65
N VAL A 176 16.51 -52.27 -4.98
CA VAL A 176 15.50 -52.79 -5.92
C VAL A 176 16.20 -53.86 -6.78
N PRO A 177 15.67 -55.09 -6.89
CA PRO A 177 16.11 -56.05 -7.89
C PRO A 177 15.23 -55.98 -9.16
N PRO A 178 15.73 -56.43 -10.33
CA PRO A 178 15.01 -56.30 -11.59
C PRO A 178 14.14 -57.54 -11.87
N SER A 179 12.97 -57.35 -12.46
CA SER A 179 12.28 -58.43 -13.18
C SER A 179 11.34 -57.92 -14.27
N SER A 180 11.41 -58.66 -15.37
CA SER A 180 10.82 -58.52 -16.69
C SER A 180 9.29 -58.63 -16.78
N LYS A 181 8.68 -57.94 -17.76
CA LYS A 181 7.91 -58.50 -18.90
C LYS A 181 6.99 -57.41 -19.50
N GLY A 182 6.97 -57.33 -20.83
CA GLY A 182 6.30 -56.26 -21.56
C GLY A 182 4.79 -56.43 -21.74
N ARG A 183 4.14 -55.34 -22.19
CA ARG A 183 2.97 -55.38 -23.07
C ARG A 183 2.77 -54.04 -23.77
N LYS A 184 2.72 -54.06 -25.10
CA LYS A 184 2.24 -52.97 -25.96
C LYS A 184 0.74 -52.74 -25.70
N VAL A 185 0.29 -51.49 -25.67
CA VAL A 185 -1.04 -51.08 -26.18
C VAL A 185 -1.11 -49.57 -26.50
N ASN A 186 -1.26 -49.30 -27.80
CA ASN A 186 -2.09 -48.30 -28.50
C ASN A 186 -2.37 -46.90 -27.90
N ALA A 187 -1.99 -45.90 -28.68
CA ALA A 187 -2.53 -44.53 -28.65
C ALA A 187 -3.86 -44.43 -29.43
N PRO A 188 -4.76 -43.48 -29.08
CA PRO A 188 -5.79 -43.00 -29.98
C PRO A 188 -5.61 -41.50 -30.37
N PRO A 189 -6.30 -41.03 -31.42
CA PRO A 189 -5.77 -40.01 -32.33
C PRO A 189 -6.28 -38.59 -32.08
N LYS A 190 -5.53 -37.66 -32.70
CA LYS A 190 -5.85 -36.23 -32.90
C LYS A 190 -7.22 -36.06 -33.57
N LYS A 191 -8.01 -35.10 -33.09
CA LYS A 191 -9.09 -34.46 -33.88
C LYS A 191 -8.76 -32.99 -34.13
N ARG A 192 -8.71 -32.68 -35.44
CA ARG A 192 -8.78 -31.34 -36.03
C ARG A 192 -10.22 -30.83 -35.95
N LEU A 193 -10.36 -29.53 -35.68
CA LEU A 193 -11.39 -28.62 -36.20
C LEU A 193 -10.76 -27.22 -36.04
N GLY A 194 -10.62 -26.35 -37.03
CA GLY A 194 -11.52 -26.02 -38.12
C GLY A 194 -11.83 -24.53 -38.00
N SER A 195 -10.93 -23.69 -38.55
CA SER A 195 -11.14 -22.35 -39.13
C SER A 195 -12.42 -21.57 -38.78
N LYS A 196 -12.24 -20.29 -38.38
CA LYS A 196 -12.75 -19.14 -39.15
C LYS A 196 -12.14 -17.83 -38.66
N GLN A 197 -11.48 -17.15 -39.59
CA GLN A 197 -11.12 -15.74 -39.51
C GLN A 197 -12.41 -14.91 -39.55
N GLN A 198 -12.48 -13.84 -38.76
CA GLN A 198 -13.38 -12.73 -39.06
C GLN A 198 -12.64 -11.42 -38.94
N ILE A 199 -12.40 -10.84 -40.11
CA ILE A 199 -11.97 -9.48 -40.35
C ILE A 199 -13.15 -8.57 -40.00
N VAL A 200 -12.94 -7.59 -39.13
CA VAL A 200 -13.80 -6.39 -39.06
C VAL A 200 -12.89 -5.19 -39.23
N LYS A 201 -13.07 -4.51 -40.37
CA LYS A 201 -12.48 -3.22 -40.70
C LYS A 201 -13.35 -2.09 -40.13
N THR A 202 -12.69 -0.94 -40.02
CA THR A 202 -13.19 0.44 -39.98
C THR A 202 -13.85 0.94 -38.69
N ASN A 203 -13.21 1.90 -38.03
CA ASN A 203 -13.61 3.30 -38.24
C ASN A 203 -12.48 4.29 -37.89
N ARG A 204 -12.10 5.08 -38.89
CA ARG A 204 -11.49 6.40 -38.71
C ARG A 204 -12.61 7.35 -38.32
N HIS A 205 -12.38 8.17 -37.30
CA HIS A 205 -12.74 9.59 -37.33
C HIS A 205 -12.00 10.32 -36.19
N GLU A 206 -11.05 11.18 -36.58
CA GLU A 206 -10.67 12.37 -35.81
C GLU A 206 -11.86 13.32 -35.71
N PRO A 207 -11.86 14.22 -34.71
CA PRO A 207 -11.77 15.63 -35.07
C PRO A 207 -10.79 16.46 -34.20
N THR A 208 -9.86 17.10 -34.90
CA THR A 208 -9.50 18.53 -34.89
C THR A 208 -9.43 19.34 -33.57
N ARG A 209 -8.22 19.87 -33.33
CA ARG A 209 -7.90 21.11 -32.58
C ARG A 209 -8.55 22.36 -33.19
N ARG A 210 -8.96 23.30 -32.32
CA ARG A 210 -8.91 24.80 -32.39
C ARG A 210 -10.00 25.36 -31.45
N SER A 211 -9.91 26.50 -30.75
CA SER A 211 -8.91 27.56 -30.58
C SER A 211 -9.29 28.35 -29.32
N ASP A 212 -8.31 29.05 -28.78
CA ASP A 212 -8.39 30.09 -27.75
C ASP A 212 -9.41 31.20 -28.07
N ARG A 213 -10.10 31.69 -27.03
CA ARG A 213 -10.37 33.12 -26.74
C ARG A 213 -11.11 33.25 -25.41
N ILE A 214 -10.38 33.59 -24.35
CA ILE A 214 -10.95 34.24 -23.17
C ILE A 214 -10.65 35.74 -23.32
N SER A 215 -11.71 36.51 -23.42
CA SER A 215 -11.68 37.97 -23.47
C SER A 215 -11.36 38.55 -22.10
N ASN A 216 -10.46 39.53 -22.05
CA ASN A 216 -10.14 40.32 -20.86
C ASN A 216 -10.32 41.81 -21.22
N ALA A 217 -11.24 42.52 -20.53
CA ALA A 217 -11.40 43.98 -20.42
C ALA A 217 -12.65 44.24 -19.56
N GLY A 218 -12.72 45.13 -18.57
CA GLY A 218 -11.82 46.09 -17.94
C GLY A 218 -12.36 46.39 -16.52
N LEU A 219 -11.53 46.64 -15.51
CA LEU A 219 -10.94 47.93 -15.09
C LEU A 219 -11.91 48.93 -14.42
N LYS A 220 -11.51 49.30 -13.18
CA LYS A 220 -11.83 50.49 -12.35
C LYS A 220 -13.05 50.36 -11.41
N SER A 221 -13.04 50.83 -10.17
CA SER A 221 -12.06 51.53 -9.32
C SER A 221 -12.68 51.73 -7.92
N GLU A 222 -11.83 51.67 -6.89
CA GLU A 222 -11.82 52.44 -5.63
C GLU A 222 -13.04 52.54 -4.70
N GLY A 223 -12.77 52.33 -3.40
CA GLY A 223 -13.68 52.63 -2.30
C GLY A 223 -13.11 52.21 -0.94
N SER A 224 -12.36 53.12 -0.32
CA SER A 224 -11.69 53.00 0.98
C SER A 224 -12.60 52.77 2.19
N ALA A 225 -12.00 52.10 3.20
CA ALA A 225 -12.08 52.34 4.65
C ALA A 225 -13.40 52.08 5.43
N GLN A 226 -13.29 51.19 6.44
CA GLN A 226 -13.22 51.54 7.89
C GLN A 226 -13.95 50.48 8.76
N LEU A 227 -13.22 49.86 9.68
CA LEU A 227 -13.71 49.20 10.91
C LEU A 227 -12.64 49.49 12.00
N PRO A 228 -12.91 49.37 13.31
CA PRO A 228 -14.20 49.27 14.03
C PRO A 228 -14.29 50.26 15.23
N ALA A 229 -15.50 50.47 15.77
CA ALA A 229 -15.67 51.04 17.12
C ALA A 229 -16.26 49.99 18.06
N LYS A 230 -15.54 49.73 19.16
CA LYS A 230 -15.95 48.95 20.32
C LYS A 230 -16.78 49.85 21.26
N PRO A 231 -17.80 49.34 21.97
CA PRO A 231 -18.62 50.16 22.86
C PRO A 231 -17.99 50.27 24.26
N PRO A 232 -18.23 51.37 24.99
CA PRO A 232 -18.25 51.37 26.45
C PRO A 232 -19.58 50.83 27.00
#